data_AF-A0A381SAQ8-F1
#
_entry.id   AF-A0A381SAQ8-F1
#
_cell.length_a   1.000
_cell.length_b   1.000
_cell.length_c   1.000
_cell.angle_alpha   90.00
_cell.angle_beta   90.00
_cell.angle_gamma   90.00
#
_symmetry.space_group_name_H-M   'P 1'
#
loop_
_entity.id
_entity.type
_entity.pdbx_description
1 polymer ?
#
loop_
_entity_poly.entity_id
_entity_poly.type
_entity_poly.pdbx_seq_one_letter_code
_entity_poly.pdbx_strand_id
1 'polypeptide(L)'
;NYKLKYNENKKKYKGSFLFKQGFYNYKYGYTNSLEPNNINYFEGNFWQTENLYTVLIFHKKNNEKYFKLIGESSIKSLNIKN
;
A
#
# COMPACT_ATOMS: atom_id res chain seq x y z
N ASN A 1 -3.01 14.84 5.73
CA ASN A 1 -3.05 14.30 7.10
C ASN A 1 -4.34 13.49 7.25
N TYR A 2 -4.29 12.15 7.18
CA TYR A 2 -5.47 11.26 7.15
C TYR A 2 -5.68 10.47 8.45
N LYS A 3 -5.10 10.94 9.56
CA LYS A 3 -5.21 10.29 10.87
C LYS A 3 -6.65 10.32 11.39
N LEU A 4 -7.19 9.17 11.73
CA LEU A 4 -8.48 9.05 12.40
C LEU A 4 -8.34 9.35 13.90
N LYS A 5 -9.36 9.98 14.50
CA LYS A 5 -9.44 10.23 15.95
C LYS A 5 -10.34 9.20 16.60
N TYR A 6 -9.90 8.63 17.72
CA TYR A 6 -10.74 7.74 18.52
C TYR A 6 -11.80 8.57 19.25
N ASN A 7 -13.06 8.13 19.19
CA ASN A 7 -14.18 8.70 19.93
C ASN A 7 -14.58 7.71 21.02
N GLU A 8 -14.29 8.04 22.28
CA GLU A 8 -14.53 7.17 23.43
C GLU A 8 -16.01 6.88 23.66
N ASN A 9 -16.87 7.89 23.55
CA ASN A 9 -18.32 7.77 23.75
C ASN A 9 -18.95 6.77 22.77
N LYS A 10 -18.42 6.70 21.53
CA LYS A 10 -18.92 5.81 20.48
C LYS A 10 -18.06 4.57 20.28
N LYS A 11 -16.94 4.44 21.01
CA LYS A 11 -15.91 3.39 20.86
C LYS A 11 -15.47 3.15 19.41
N LYS A 12 -15.29 4.23 18.64
CA LYS A 12 -15.03 4.17 17.19
C LYS A 12 -14.03 5.22 16.73
N TYR A 13 -13.23 4.89 15.72
CA TYR A 13 -12.38 5.85 15.02
C TYR A 13 -13.17 6.66 13.99
N LYS A 14 -12.99 7.98 13.94
CA LYS A 14 -13.65 8.88 12.99
C LYS A 14 -12.69 9.91 12.40
N GLY A 15 -12.85 10.19 11.11
CA GLY A 15 -12.19 11.28 10.39
C GLY A 15 -13.18 11.93 9.44
N SER A 16 -12.91 13.18 9.04
CA SER A 16 -13.67 13.89 8.01
C SER A 16 -12.67 14.49 7.05
N PHE A 17 -12.78 14.15 5.77
CA PHE A 17 -11.86 14.55 4.73
C PHE A 17 -12.65 14.96 3.49
N LEU A 18 -12.17 15.98 2.77
CA LEU A 18 -12.77 16.41 1.53
C LEU A 18 -12.21 15.57 0.38
N PHE A 19 -13.11 14.97 -0.39
CA PHE A 19 -12.79 14.24 -1.61
C PHE A 19 -13.55 14.86 -2.78
N LYS A 20 -13.02 14.68 -3.99
CA LYS A 20 -13.80 14.98 -5.20
C LYS A 20 -14.91 13.95 -5.35
N GLN A 21 -15.90 14.23 -6.18
CA GLN A 21 -16.94 13.25 -6.48
C GLN A 21 -16.36 12.14 -7.36
N GLY A 22 -16.62 10.88 -7.00
CA GLY A 22 -16.10 9.72 -7.72
C GLY A 22 -16.08 8.47 -6.85
N PHE A 23 -15.52 7.40 -7.41
CA PHE A 23 -15.33 6.12 -6.73
C PHE A 23 -13.96 6.06 -6.05
N TYR A 24 -13.91 5.57 -4.81
CA TYR A 24 -12.69 5.48 -4.02
C TYR A 24 -12.55 4.12 -3.33
N ASN A 25 -11.38 3.50 -3.51
CA ASN A 25 -10.93 2.40 -2.68
C ASN A 25 -10.14 2.97 -1.49
N TYR A 26 -10.32 2.39 -0.32
CA TYR A 26 -9.59 2.78 0.90
C TYR A 26 -9.26 1.53 1.72
N LYS A 27 -8.21 1.64 2.55
CA LYS A 27 -7.84 0.64 3.55
C LYS A 27 -7.55 1.32 4.88
N TYR A 28 -7.74 0.60 5.98
CA TYR A 28 -7.37 1.08 7.31
C TYR A 28 -6.00 0.56 7.72
N GLY A 29 -5.10 1.48 8.03
CA GLY A 29 -3.77 1.17 8.54
C GLY A 29 -3.52 1.73 9.94
N TYR A 30 -2.60 1.10 10.66
CA TYR A 30 -2.10 1.54 11.96
C TYR A 30 -0.57 1.42 12.03
N THR A 31 0.04 2.28 12.83
CA THR A 31 1.48 2.27 13.11
C THR A 31 1.70 1.82 14.54
N ASN A 32 2.72 1.02 14.79
CA ASN A 32 3.14 0.69 16.15
C ASN A 32 4.09 1.78 16.68
N SER A 33 4.11 2.01 17.99
CA SER A 33 5.02 2.97 18.64
C SER A 33 6.50 2.61 18.41
N LEU A 34 6.78 1.31 18.21
CA LEU A 34 8.13 0.79 17.95
C LEU A 34 8.56 0.99 16.49
N GLU A 35 7.61 1.05 15.56
CA GLU A 35 7.88 1.19 14.12
C GLU A 35 6.93 2.24 13.51
N PRO A 36 7.13 3.53 13.82
CA PRO A 36 6.23 4.59 13.37
C PRO A 36 6.18 4.75 11.84
N ASN A 37 7.21 4.27 11.15
CA ASN A 37 7.32 4.33 9.69
C ASN A 37 6.69 3.13 8.98
N ASN A 38 6.28 2.09 9.72
CA ASN A 38 5.70 0.89 9.14
C ASN A 38 4.17 0.90 9.35
N ILE A 39 3.43 0.84 8.24
CA ILE A 39 1.97 0.82 8.26
C ILE A 39 1.51 -0.62 8.16
N ASN A 40 0.92 -1.12 9.24
CA ASN A 40 0.21 -2.39 9.28
C ASN A 40 -1.26 -2.18 8.93
N TYR A 41 -1.96 -3.24 8.50
CA TYR A 41 -3.35 -3.17 8.06
C TYR A 41 -4.26 -4.01 8.96
N PHE A 42 -5.48 -3.52 9.22
CA PHE A 42 -6.48 -4.26 10.02
C PHE A 42 -7.14 -5.41 9.27
N GLU A 43 -7.10 -5.38 7.94
CA GLU A 43 -7.83 -6.29 7.05
C GLU A 43 -7.24 -7.71 6.99
N GLY A 44 -6.14 -7.98 7.71
CA GLY A 44 -5.47 -9.28 7.72
C GLY A 44 -4.69 -9.58 6.43
N ASN A 45 -4.16 -10.80 6.33
CA ASN A 45 -3.38 -11.27 5.19
C ASN A 45 -4.02 -12.53 4.60
N PHE A 46 -4.71 -12.39 3.47
CA PHE A 46 -5.37 -13.50 2.76
C PHE A 46 -4.70 -13.76 1.41
N TRP A 47 -4.30 -15.01 1.17
CA TRP A 47 -3.57 -15.39 -0.06
C TRP A 47 -4.43 -15.30 -1.32
N GLN A 48 -5.76 -15.45 -1.19
CA GLN A 48 -6.71 -15.37 -2.31
C GLN A 48 -6.94 -13.94 -2.81
N THR A 49 -6.46 -12.93 -2.10
CA THR A 49 -6.68 -11.52 -2.48
C THR A 49 -6.03 -11.25 -3.85
N GLU A 50 -6.78 -10.63 -4.76
CA GLU A 50 -6.23 -10.12 -6.01
C GLU A 50 -5.28 -8.97 -5.71
N ASN A 51 -3.98 -9.22 -5.86
CA ASN A 51 -2.92 -8.23 -5.73
C ASN A 51 -2.26 -8.07 -7.10
N LEU A 52 -1.91 -6.82 -7.44
CA LEU A 52 -1.11 -6.49 -8.61
C LEU A 52 0.32 -6.25 -8.14
N TYR A 53 1.24 -7.08 -8.60
CA TYR A 53 2.67 -6.95 -8.33
C TYR A 53 3.35 -6.36 -9.55
N THR A 54 4.14 -5.30 -9.36
CA THR A 54 4.96 -4.69 -10.40
C THR A 54 6.43 -4.96 -10.12
N VAL A 55 7.12 -5.50 -11.12
CA VAL A 55 8.56 -5.75 -11.12
C VAL A 55 9.23 -4.69 -12.00
N LEU A 56 10.21 -4.00 -11.43
CA LEU A 56 11.02 -3.00 -12.12
C LEU A 56 12.46 -3.48 -12.18
N ILE A 57 12.99 -3.65 -13.39
CA ILE A 57 14.35 -4.15 -13.61
C ILE A 57 15.27 -2.97 -13.87
N PHE A 58 16.16 -2.71 -12.92
CA PHE A 58 17.17 -1.66 -13.04
C PHE A 58 18.53 -2.23 -13.40
N HIS A 59 19.23 -1.57 -14.32
CA HIS A 59 20.58 -1.93 -14.72
C HIS A 59 21.49 -0.70 -14.73
N LYS A 60 22.72 -0.88 -14.26
CA LYS A 60 23.75 0.16 -14.19
C LYS A 60 25.10 -0.45 -14.54
N LYS A 61 25.74 0.04 -15.61
CA LYS A 61 27.13 -0.29 -15.96
C LYS A 61 28.11 0.51 -15.09
N ASN A 62 29.34 0.02 -14.95
CA ASN A 62 30.36 0.64 -14.08
C ASN A 62 30.59 2.15 -14.34
N ASN A 63 30.45 2.62 -15.58
CA ASN A 63 30.67 4.03 -15.94
C ASN A 63 29.38 4.86 -16.00
N GLU A 64 28.23 4.31 -15.63
CA GLU A 64 26.96 5.03 -15.67
C GLU A 64 26.71 5.82 -14.38
N LYS A 65 26.19 7.04 -14.53
CA LYS A 65 25.92 7.93 -13.38
C LYS A 65 24.63 7.59 -12.63
N TYR A 66 23.72 6.80 -13.23
CA TYR A 66 22.41 6.48 -12.66
C TYR A 66 21.97 5.07 -13.02
N PHE A 67 21.00 4.54 -12.26
CA PHE A 67 20.35 3.26 -12.55
C PHE A 67 19.29 3.46 -13.64
N LYS A 68 19.43 2.76 -14.76
CA LYS A 68 18.44 2.79 -15.85
C LYS A 68 17.37 1.74 -15.59
N LEU A 69 16.11 2.12 -15.70
CA LEU A 69 15.02 1.16 -15.81
C LEU A 69 15.08 0.52 -17.20
N ILE A 70 15.35 -0.77 -17.27
CA ILE A 70 15.48 -1.52 -18.53
C ILE A 70 14.29 -2.46 -18.79
N GLY A 71 13.39 -2.61 -17.83
CA GLY A 71 12.18 -3.40 -17.98
C GLY A 71 11.18 -3.18 -16.86
N GLU A 72 9.91 -3.33 -17.20
CA GLU A 72 8.77 -3.30 -16.29
C GLU A 72 7.86 -4.47 -16.63
N SER A 73 7.30 -5.13 -15.61
CA SER A 73 6.26 -6.13 -15.79
C SER A 73 5.29 -6.08 -14.61
N SER A 74 4.00 -6.25 -14.88
CA SER A 74 2.96 -6.31 -13.85
C SER A 74 2.19 -7.62 -13.94
N ILE A 75 2.07 -8.32 -12.80
CA ILE A 75 1.47 -9.65 -12.71
C ILE A 75 0.42 -9.64 -11.60
N LYS A 76 -0.74 -10.23 -11.88
CA LYS A 76 -1.83 -10.39 -10.92
C LYS A 76 -1.76 -11.74 -10.19
N SER A 77 -2.10 -11.77 -8.91
CA SER A 77 -2.13 -13.02 -8.12
C SER A 77 -3.16 -14.05 -8.55
N LEU A 78 -4.13 -13.68 -9.41
CA LEU A 78 -5.13 -14.60 -9.98
C LEU A 78 -4.51 -15.78 -10.76
N ASN A 79 -3.32 -15.58 -11.34
CA ASN A 79 -2.68 -16.56 -12.23
C ASN A 79 -1.49 -17.29 -11.57
N ILE A 80 -1.41 -17.29 -10.23
CA ILE A 80 -0.36 -18.03 -9.53
C ILE A 80 -0.64 -19.53 -9.68
N LYS A 81 0.21 -20.22 -10.44
CA LYS A 81 0.25 -21.69 -10.48
C LYS A 81 1.17 -22.17 -9.35
N ASN A 82 0.68 -23.13 -8.57
CA ASN A 82 1.47 -23.87 -7.59
C ASN A 82 2.01 -25.15 -8.23
#